data_AF-A0A7C2KT18-F1
#
_entry.id   AF-A0A7C2KT18-F1
#
_cell.length_a   1.000
_cell.length_b   1.000
_cell.length_c   1.000
_cell.angle_alpha   90.00
_cell.angle_beta   90.00
_cell.angle_gamma   90.00
#
_symmetry.space_group_name_H-M   'P 1'
#
loop_
_entity.id
_entity.type
_entity.pdbx_description
1 polymer ?
#
loop_
_entity_poly.entity_id
_entity_poly.type
_entity_poly.pdbx_seq_one_letter_code
_entity_poly.pdbx_strand_id
1 'polypeptide(L)'
;MDTAVALVQSYLNVNGYFTVVEYPVLEASRRGPARSVADLDVLAVRFSRAGRQVIRGTAHRPMGHAFEPDPALGCPSGRPDMIVGEVKEGPARFNPATRDPHVLGIALARFGCCESEHGERLADARLA
;
A
#
# COMPACT_ATOMS: atom_id res chain seq x y z
N MET A 1 5.69 -15.41 5.77
CA MET A 1 5.80 -14.42 4.70
C MET A 1 6.30 -15.11 3.45
N ASP A 2 5.47 -15.07 2.41
CA ASP A 2 5.78 -15.55 1.08
C ASP A 2 7.01 -14.83 0.47
N THR A 3 7.83 -15.56 -0.31
CA THR A 3 9.11 -15.01 -0.82
C THR A 3 8.88 -13.90 -1.84
N ALA A 4 7.85 -14.02 -2.68
CA ALA A 4 7.50 -12.96 -3.62
C ALA A 4 6.99 -11.72 -2.89
N VAL A 5 6.16 -11.89 -1.85
CA VAL A 5 5.72 -10.76 -1.01
C VAL A 5 6.92 -10.08 -0.34
N ALA A 6 7.91 -10.85 0.13
CA ALA A 6 9.11 -10.31 0.77
C ALA A 6 9.97 -9.47 -0.19
N LEU A 7 10.06 -9.90 -1.44
CA LEU A 7 10.73 -9.14 -2.49
C LEU A 7 10.02 -7.82 -2.77
N VAL A 8 8.69 -7.86 -2.94
CA VAL A 8 7.88 -6.66 -3.20
C VAL A 8 7.96 -5.69 -2.02
N GLN A 9 7.84 -6.20 -0.80
CA GLN A 9 7.98 -5.39 0.41
C GLN A 9 9.33 -4.67 0.46
N SER A 10 10.41 -5.41 0.21
CA SER A 10 11.77 -4.87 0.22
C SER A 10 11.96 -3.81 -0.87
N TYR A 11 11.45 -4.07 -2.08
CA TYR A 11 11.46 -3.10 -3.18
C TYR A 11 10.73 -1.81 -2.83
N LEU A 12 9.51 -1.90 -2.27
CA LEU A 12 8.73 -0.72 -1.88
C LEU A 12 9.39 0.06 -0.74
N ASN A 13 9.96 -0.64 0.25
CA ASN A 13 10.68 -0.03 1.37
C ASN A 13 11.91 0.77 0.89
N VAL A 14 12.70 0.23 -0.05
CA VAL A 14 13.82 0.95 -0.66
C VAL A 14 13.34 2.22 -1.37
N ASN A 15 12.16 2.18 -1.97
CA ASN A 15 11.52 3.33 -2.63
C ASN A 15 10.84 4.33 -1.66
N GLY A 16 10.99 4.13 -0.35
CA GLY A 16 10.51 5.05 0.68
C GLY A 16 9.04 4.86 1.05
N TYR A 17 8.46 3.69 0.76
CA TYR A 17 7.15 3.31 1.26
C TYR A 17 7.26 2.64 2.63
N PHE A 18 6.26 2.88 3.46
CA PHE A 18 5.95 2.06 4.63
C PHE A 18 4.97 0.98 4.20
N THR A 19 5.25 -0.27 4.56
CA THR A 19 4.49 -1.42 4.08
C THR A 19 3.81 -2.18 5.21
N VAL A 20 2.60 -2.63 4.95
CA VAL A 20 1.91 -3.68 5.71
C VAL A 20 1.63 -4.80 4.72
N VAL A 21 1.99 -6.03 5.09
CA VAL A 21 1.89 -7.21 4.22
C VAL A 21 0.90 -8.20 4.81
N GLU A 22 0.28 -9.01 3.95
CA GLU A 22 -0.71 -10.02 4.34
C GLU A 22 -1.84 -9.40 5.21
N TYR A 23 -2.39 -8.27 4.75
CA TYR A 23 -3.35 -7.46 5.50
C TYR A 23 -4.78 -8.02 5.42
N PRO A 24 -5.35 -8.51 6.54
CA PRO A 24 -6.65 -9.17 6.51
C PRO A 24 -7.80 -8.17 6.46
N VAL A 25 -8.69 -8.34 5.50
CA VAL A 25 -9.95 -7.61 5.38
C VAL A 25 -11.02 -8.44 6.08
N LEU A 26 -11.63 -7.85 7.13
CA LEU A 26 -12.60 -8.55 7.97
C LEU A 26 -14.00 -7.97 7.78
N GLU A 27 -15.02 -8.84 7.73
CA GLU A 27 -16.43 -8.45 7.81
C GLU A 27 -17.07 -8.93 9.10
N ALA A 28 -17.98 -8.12 9.64
CA ALA A 28 -18.79 -8.51 10.78
C ALA A 28 -19.76 -9.64 10.40
N SER A 29 -19.84 -10.68 11.24
CA SER A 29 -20.85 -11.73 11.12
C SER A 29 -22.08 -11.39 11.98
N ARG A 30 -23.29 -11.55 11.45
CA ARG A 30 -24.54 -11.24 12.19
C ARG A 30 -24.75 -12.06 13.46
N ARG A 31 -24.07 -13.21 13.61
CA ARG A 31 -24.22 -14.13 14.76
C ARG A 31 -22.91 -14.79 15.18
N GLY A 32 -21.76 -14.11 15.03
CA GLY A 32 -20.47 -14.71 15.35
C GLY A 32 -19.29 -13.75 15.24
N PRO A 33 -18.05 -14.24 15.42
CA PRO A 33 -16.85 -13.43 15.25
C PRO A 33 -16.72 -12.90 13.81
N ALA A 34 -16.01 -11.79 13.65
CA ALA A 34 -15.68 -11.26 12.34
C ALA A 34 -14.91 -12.30 11.51
N ARG A 35 -15.22 -12.38 10.21
CA ARG A 35 -14.60 -13.33 9.27
C ARG A 35 -13.66 -12.60 8.32
N SER A 36 -12.52 -13.22 7.97
CA SER A 36 -11.72 -12.71 6.85
C SER A 36 -12.47 -12.95 5.54
N VAL A 37 -12.55 -11.92 4.72
CA VAL A 37 -13.20 -11.96 3.40
C VAL A 37 -12.22 -11.88 2.26
N ALA A 38 -11.07 -11.25 2.50
CA ALA A 38 -9.94 -11.20 1.60
C ALA A 38 -8.67 -10.89 2.40
N ASP A 39 -7.53 -11.34 1.91
CA ASP A 39 -6.24 -10.91 2.40
C ASP A 39 -5.58 -10.07 1.30
N LEU A 40 -5.17 -8.85 1.62
CA LEU A 40 -4.42 -7.99 0.70
C LEU A 40 -2.93 -8.28 0.88
N ASP A 41 -2.24 -8.63 -0.21
CA ASP A 41 -0.84 -9.05 -0.13
C ASP A 41 0.07 -7.92 0.36
N VAL A 42 -0.14 -6.69 -0.14
CA VAL A 42 0.59 -5.50 0.34
C VAL A 42 -0.26 -4.23 0.30
N LEU A 43 -0.19 -3.47 1.39
CA LEU A 43 -0.56 -2.06 1.47
C LEU A 43 0.70 -1.25 1.70
N ALA A 44 0.96 -0.26 0.85
CA ALA A 44 2.16 0.57 0.96
C ALA A 44 1.79 2.04 0.91
N VAL A 45 2.31 2.84 1.85
CA VAL A 45 2.08 4.28 1.90
C VAL A 45 3.38 5.04 1.86
N ARG A 46 3.42 6.07 1.02
CA ARG A 46 4.52 7.01 0.92
C ARG A 46 4.01 8.40 1.24
N PHE A 47 4.56 9.04 2.26
CA PHE A 47 4.17 10.40 2.62
C PHE A 47 4.66 11.44 1.61
N SER A 48 3.98 12.59 1.56
CA SER A 48 4.42 13.71 0.72
C SER A 48 5.87 14.07 1.07
N ARG A 49 6.71 14.28 0.05
CA ARG A 49 8.13 14.64 0.23
C ARG A 49 8.96 13.58 0.99
N ALA A 50 8.52 12.32 1.03
CA ALA A 50 9.39 11.20 1.42
C ALA A 50 10.64 11.14 0.51
N GLY A 51 11.75 10.60 1.00
CA GLY A 51 13.04 10.57 0.27
C GLY A 51 13.92 11.82 0.45
N ARG A 52 13.49 12.78 1.28
CA ARG A 52 14.36 13.89 1.68
C ARG A 52 15.53 13.40 2.53
N GLN A 53 16.66 14.03 2.31
CA GLN A 53 17.95 13.66 2.88
C GLN A 53 17.95 13.86 4.41
N VAL A 54 17.87 12.76 5.14
CA VAL A 54 18.02 12.72 6.61
C VAL A 54 19.43 12.33 7.06
N ILE A 55 20.23 11.75 6.16
CA ILE A 55 21.63 11.41 6.44
C ILE A 55 22.47 12.67 6.27
N ARG A 56 22.84 13.28 7.40
CA ARG A 56 23.83 14.35 7.46
C ARG A 56 25.21 13.70 7.60
N GLY A 57 26.17 14.12 6.78
CA GLY A 57 27.57 13.73 6.97
C GLY A 57 28.13 14.26 8.29
N THR A 58 29.33 13.80 8.66
CA THR A 58 30.04 14.21 9.89
C THR A 58 30.20 15.73 10.06
N ALA A 59 30.15 16.49 8.97
CA ALA A 59 30.20 17.95 8.96
C ALA A 59 28.82 18.65 8.88
N HIS A 60 27.71 17.94 9.14
CA HIS A 60 26.33 18.42 8.94
C HIS A 60 26.01 18.87 7.50
N ARG A 61 26.92 18.60 6.56
CA ARG A 61 26.69 18.84 5.15
C ARG A 61 25.79 17.75 4.57
N PRO A 62 24.83 18.10 3.71
CA PRO A 62 24.07 17.11 2.97
C PRO A 62 25.03 16.29 2.09
N MET A 63 25.09 14.97 2.28
CA MET A 63 25.87 14.07 1.43
C MET A 63 25.01 13.49 0.30
N GLY A 64 25.10 14.05 -0.91
CA GLY A 64 24.43 13.51 -2.11
C GLY A 64 23.11 14.19 -2.50
N HIS A 65 22.53 13.70 -3.61
CA HIS A 65 21.22 14.12 -4.13
C HIS A 65 20.07 13.55 -3.28
N ALA A 66 18.88 14.17 -3.35
CA ALA A 66 17.67 13.59 -2.75
C ALA A 66 17.42 12.19 -3.35
N PHE A 67 16.88 11.26 -2.54
CA PHE A 67 16.54 9.94 -3.05
C PHE A 67 15.31 10.07 -3.95
N GLU A 68 15.49 9.74 -5.23
CA GLU A 68 14.41 9.66 -6.21
C GLU A 68 13.93 8.20 -6.28
N PRO A 69 12.63 7.92 -6.07
CA PRO A 69 12.10 6.57 -6.21
C PRO A 69 12.16 6.11 -7.67
N ASP A 70 12.05 4.81 -7.88
CA ASP A 70 11.96 4.20 -9.20
C ASP A 70 10.82 4.86 -10.02
N PRO A 71 11.11 5.41 -11.21
CA PRO A 71 10.10 6.03 -12.07
C PRO A 71 8.91 5.12 -12.39
N ALA A 72 9.09 3.79 -12.38
CA ALA A 72 8.02 2.82 -12.62
C ALA A 72 6.88 2.93 -11.61
N LEU A 73 7.13 3.44 -10.40
CA LEU A 73 6.11 3.65 -9.37
C LEU A 73 5.28 4.92 -9.60
N GLY A 74 5.75 5.86 -10.44
CA GLY A 74 5.01 7.09 -10.77
C GLY A 74 4.66 7.95 -9.54
N CYS A 75 5.45 7.86 -8.46
CA CYS A 75 5.11 8.46 -7.17
C CYS A 75 4.98 9.99 -7.29
N PRO A 76 3.85 10.59 -6.88
CA PRO A 76 3.76 12.04 -6.81
C PRO A 76 4.70 12.60 -5.72
N SER A 77 5.37 13.71 -6.02
CA SER A 77 6.30 14.35 -5.09
C SER A 77 5.61 15.21 -4.02
N GLY A 78 4.46 15.81 -4.37
CA GLY A 78 3.77 16.82 -3.55
C GLY A 78 2.62 16.33 -2.67
N ARG A 79 2.22 15.06 -2.78
CA ARG A 79 1.09 14.48 -2.03
C ARG A 79 1.44 13.07 -1.55
N PRO A 80 0.77 12.58 -0.50
CA PRO A 80 0.88 11.17 -0.13
C PRO A 80 0.42 10.27 -1.28
N ASP A 81 0.99 9.08 -1.32
CA ASP A 81 0.68 8.03 -2.28
C ASP A 81 0.43 6.71 -1.54
N MET A 82 -0.48 5.91 -2.08
CA MET A 82 -0.84 4.61 -1.52
C MET A 82 -0.97 3.57 -2.63
N ILE A 83 -0.31 2.43 -2.44
CA ILE A 83 -0.39 1.27 -3.31
C ILE A 83 -1.14 0.17 -2.57
N VAL A 84 -2.15 -0.39 -3.20
CA VAL A 84 -2.78 -1.65 -2.83
C VAL A 84 -2.36 -2.68 -3.87
N GLY A 85 -1.57 -3.68 -3.46
CA GLY A 85 -0.94 -4.62 -4.38
C GLY A 85 -1.34 -6.06 -4.08
N GLU A 86 -1.52 -6.82 -5.16
CA GLU A 86 -1.57 -8.27 -5.16
C GLU A 86 -0.22 -8.81 -5.64
N VAL A 87 0.30 -9.83 -4.98
CA VAL A 87 1.56 -10.49 -5.30
C VAL A 87 1.28 -11.96 -5.64
N LYS A 88 1.83 -12.44 -6.76
CA LYS A 88 1.63 -13.81 -7.24
C LYS A 88 2.93 -14.44 -7.68
N GLU A 89 3.11 -15.71 -7.34
CA GLU A 89 4.14 -16.56 -7.93
C GLU A 89 3.57 -17.19 -9.21
N GLY A 90 3.95 -16.67 -10.38
CA GLY A 90 3.50 -17.18 -11.69
C GLY A 90 2.56 -16.24 -12.45
N PRO A 91 1.58 -16.77 -13.23
CA PRO A 91 0.76 -15.94 -14.10
C PRO A 91 0.00 -14.85 -13.34
N ALA A 92 0.15 -13.60 -13.78
CA ALA A 92 -0.51 -12.44 -13.18
C ALA A 92 -2.02 -12.47 -13.44
N ARG A 93 -2.75 -13.21 -12.60
CA ARG A 93 -4.22 -13.15 -12.53
C ARG A 93 -4.59 -12.36 -11.28
N PHE A 94 -5.33 -11.28 -11.48
CA PHE A 94 -5.85 -10.49 -10.37
C PHE A 94 -6.89 -11.29 -9.59
N ASN A 95 -6.82 -11.22 -8.27
CA ASN A 95 -7.87 -11.69 -7.40
C ASN A 95 -9.10 -10.78 -7.59
N PRO A 96 -10.27 -11.31 -8.01
CA PRO A 96 -11.46 -10.49 -8.18
C PRO A 96 -11.87 -9.77 -6.90
N ALA A 97 -11.61 -10.37 -5.72
CA ALA A 97 -11.94 -9.78 -4.44
C ALA A 97 -11.12 -8.51 -4.14
N THR A 98 -9.88 -8.40 -4.63
CA THR A 98 -9.06 -7.19 -4.43
C THR A 98 -9.44 -6.05 -5.38
N ARG A 99 -10.36 -6.31 -6.31
CA ARG A 99 -11.05 -5.31 -7.12
C ARG A 99 -12.49 -5.08 -6.67
N ASP A 100 -12.91 -5.67 -5.57
CA ASP A 100 -14.22 -5.36 -4.98
C ASP A 100 -14.13 -4.02 -4.24
N PRO A 101 -14.89 -2.99 -4.66
CA PRO A 101 -14.92 -1.69 -3.99
C PRO A 101 -15.25 -1.78 -2.50
N HIS A 102 -16.07 -2.75 -2.09
CA HIS A 102 -16.42 -2.99 -0.68
C HIS A 102 -15.21 -3.49 0.11
N VAL A 103 -14.45 -4.44 -0.43
CA VAL A 103 -13.21 -4.96 0.18
C VAL A 103 -12.18 -3.84 0.32
N LEU A 104 -11.99 -3.04 -0.72
CA LEU A 104 -11.08 -1.88 -0.70
C LEU A 104 -11.55 -0.82 0.28
N GLY A 105 -12.86 -0.54 0.37
CA GLY A 105 -13.44 0.39 1.33
C GLY A 105 -13.17 -0.01 2.77
N ILE A 106 -13.38 -1.28 3.13
CA ILE A 106 -13.06 -1.80 4.46
C ILE A 106 -11.56 -1.70 4.74
N ALA A 107 -10.72 -2.07 3.78
CA ALA A 107 -9.26 -2.01 3.95
C ALA A 107 -8.76 -0.58 4.17
N LEU A 108 -9.22 0.37 3.37
CA LEU A 108 -8.87 1.79 3.49
C LEU A 108 -9.35 2.39 4.82
N ALA A 109 -10.54 2.02 5.27
CA ALA A 109 -11.07 2.45 6.55
C ALA A 109 -10.30 1.88 7.73
N ARG A 110 -10.01 0.58 7.70
CA ARG A 110 -9.21 -0.10 8.73
C ARG A 110 -7.78 0.42 8.77
N PHE A 111 -7.22 0.79 7.62
CA PHE A 111 -5.90 1.43 7.54
C PHE A 111 -5.91 2.84 8.17
N GLY A 112 -7.08 3.46 8.28
CA GLY A 112 -7.25 4.83 8.79
C GLY A 112 -7.13 5.91 7.72
N CYS A 113 -7.29 5.56 6.45
CA CYS A 113 -7.22 6.51 5.34
C CYS A 113 -8.49 7.37 5.22
N CYS A 114 -9.67 6.76 5.41
CA CYS A 114 -10.97 7.42 5.25
C CYS A 114 -12.09 6.60 5.91
N GLU A 115 -13.30 7.15 6.01
CA GLU A 115 -14.49 6.35 6.35
C GLU A 115 -14.81 5.33 5.25
N SER A 116 -15.45 4.20 5.58
CA SER A 116 -15.70 3.11 4.62
C SER A 116 -16.49 3.56 3.39
N GLU A 117 -17.52 4.40 3.55
CA GLU A 117 -18.29 4.96 2.43
C GLU A 117 -17.45 5.82 1.48
N HIS A 118 -16.41 6.49 2.00
CA HIS A 118 -15.48 7.25 1.16
C HIS A 118 -14.50 6.32 0.44
N GLY A 119 -14.08 5.24 1.11
CA GLY A 119 -13.22 4.21 0.54
C GLY A 119 -13.86 3.49 -0.65
N GLU A 120 -15.14 3.10 -0.53
CA GLU A 120 -15.91 2.46 -1.62
C GLU A 120 -15.97 3.34 -2.87
N ARG A 121 -16.35 4.62 -2.70
CA ARG A 121 -16.39 5.59 -3.81
C ARG A 121 -15.02 5.81 -4.45
N LEU A 122 -13.95 5.78 -3.65
CA LEU A 122 -12.58 5.94 -4.14
C LEU A 122 -12.15 4.73 -4.97
N ALA A 123 -12.55 3.53 -4.56
CA ALA A 123 -12.29 2.30 -5.29
C ALA A 123 -13.06 2.26 -6.62
N ASP A 124 -14.34 2.64 -6.62
CA ASP A 124 -15.15 2.76 -7.84
C ASP A 124 -14.51 3.69 -8.87
N ALA A 125 -14.02 4.86 -8.44
CA ALA A 125 -13.41 5.85 -9.32
C ALA A 125 -12.04 5.43 -9.91
N ARG A 126 -11.43 4.37 -9.40
CA ARG A 126 -10.10 3.88 -9.81
C ARG A 126 -10.14 2.57 -10.58
N LEU A 127 -11.27 1.85 -10.51
CA LEU A 127 -11.48 0.57 -11.18
C LEU A 127 -12.36 0.67 -12.43
N ALA A 128 -12.95 1.84 -12.71
CA ALA A 128 -13.59 2.20 -13.98
C ALA A 128 -12.57 2.65 -15.04
#